data_AF-A0A9X8D4U3-F1
#
_entry.id   AF-A0A9X8D4U3-F1
#
_cell.length_a   1.000
_cell.length_b   1.000
_cell.length_c   1.000
_cell.angle_alpha   90.00
_cell.angle_beta   90.00
_cell.angle_gamma   90.00
#
_symmetry.space_group_name_H-M   'P 1'
#
loop_
_entity.id
_entity.type
_entity.pdbx_description
1 polymer ?
#
loop_
_entity_poly.entity_id
_entity_poly.type
_entity_poly.pdbx_seq_one_letter_code
_entity_poly.pdbx_strand_id
1 'polypeptide(L)'
;MLRAQDGMLVTTEARNNAANHAKDMGETTQRLGAAQDQHDALAEAAQVHKAQEQGADQDLVQKALKAQNDAIHGKETQNKDGRFPELNEPHLVLASPAGIETSTPGSIHLHTGEHAGFTSQGHTSISTAKRWLASAAEGIRAFTHKKGIKLIASEDPIEIQAHRDELILVAHKDVVIKSVEGELHITAKKKVVIIGGGSYSEWSESGIQHGTAGTWQEHAALHAQVGPMSRQVPDVIFPRGEFSGKNATEDGGHFLSL
;
A
#
# COMPACT_ATOMS: atom_id res chain seq x y z
N MET A 1 -25.80 -27.89 5.41
CA MET A 1 -25.59 -26.53 5.96
C MET A 1 -24.83 -26.68 7.26
N LEU A 2 -23.71 -25.97 7.42
CA LEU A 2 -22.97 -25.88 8.67
C LEU A 2 -23.19 -24.48 9.24
N ARG A 3 -23.57 -24.37 10.52
CA ARG A 3 -23.75 -23.11 11.25
C ARG A 3 -23.28 -23.34 12.68
N ALA A 4 -22.41 -22.48 13.17
CA ALA A 4 -21.88 -22.55 14.53
C ALA A 4 -21.96 -21.16 15.17
N GLN A 5 -22.83 -21.01 16.18
CA GLN A 5 -23.05 -19.74 16.88
C GLN A 5 -21.85 -19.34 17.75
N ASP A 6 -21.08 -20.31 18.23
CA ASP A 6 -19.93 -20.10 19.13
C ASP A 6 -18.59 -20.27 18.38
N GLY A 7 -18.59 -19.99 17.07
CA GLY A 7 -17.43 -20.12 16.18
C GLY A 7 -17.21 -21.54 15.64
N MET A 8 -16.37 -21.63 14.60
CA MET A 8 -16.06 -22.87 13.88
C MET A 8 -14.56 -22.96 13.57
N LEU A 9 -13.93 -24.04 14.02
CA LEU A 9 -12.59 -24.45 13.59
C LEU A 9 -12.73 -25.56 12.54
N VAL A 10 -12.17 -25.36 11.36
CA VAL A 10 -11.99 -26.40 10.34
C VAL A 10 -10.49 -26.62 10.19
N THR A 11 -10.01 -27.77 10.65
CA THR A 11 -8.58 -28.05 10.73
C THR A 11 -8.21 -29.45 10.23
N THR A 12 -7.00 -29.57 9.69
CA THR A 12 -6.34 -30.86 9.39
C THR A 12 -5.22 -31.19 10.38
N GLU A 13 -5.06 -30.38 11.44
CA GLU A 13 -4.17 -30.69 12.56
C GLU A 13 -4.67 -31.92 13.32
N ALA A 14 -3.79 -32.89 13.57
CA ALA A 14 -4.17 -34.15 14.20
C ALA A 14 -4.28 -34.04 15.72
N ARG A 15 -5.34 -34.63 16.30
CA ARG A 15 -5.44 -34.88 17.74
C ARG A 15 -5.36 -36.39 17.98
N ASN A 16 -4.14 -36.91 18.13
CA ASN A 16 -3.90 -38.33 18.37
C ASN A 16 -4.63 -38.79 19.65
N ASN A 17 -5.38 -39.88 19.56
CA ASN A 17 -6.20 -40.41 20.65
C ASN A 17 -7.20 -39.40 21.24
N ALA A 18 -7.67 -38.43 20.43
CA ALA A 18 -8.51 -37.33 20.89
C ALA A 18 -7.91 -36.59 22.11
N ALA A 19 -6.58 -36.45 22.12
CA ALA A 19 -5.89 -35.63 23.12
C ALA A 19 -6.40 -34.18 23.05
N ASN A 20 -6.55 -33.56 24.23
CA ASN A 20 -7.12 -32.22 24.43
C ASN A 20 -8.58 -32.10 23.99
N HIS A 21 -9.14 -30.88 24.07
CA HIS A 21 -10.53 -30.64 23.72
C HIS A 21 -10.72 -30.27 22.26
N ALA A 22 -11.96 -30.37 21.78
CA ALA A 22 -12.33 -30.19 20.37
C ALA A 22 -11.94 -28.83 19.75
N LYS A 23 -11.84 -27.77 20.56
CA LYS A 23 -11.41 -26.43 20.12
C LYS A 23 -9.92 -26.11 20.37
N ASP A 24 -9.16 -27.06 20.91
CA ASP A 24 -7.72 -26.86 21.12
C ASP A 24 -7.05 -26.54 19.79
N MET A 25 -6.38 -25.38 19.72
CA MET A 25 -5.78 -24.85 18.49
C MET A 25 -4.50 -24.05 18.75
N GLY A 26 -3.73 -24.43 19.78
CA GLY A 26 -2.50 -23.73 20.17
C GLY A 26 -1.51 -23.48 19.02
N GLU A 27 -1.40 -24.42 18.09
CA GLU A 27 -0.55 -24.30 16.89
C GLU A 27 -1.05 -23.17 15.96
N THR A 28 -2.37 -23.00 15.87
CA THR A 28 -3.00 -21.98 15.03
C THR A 28 -2.94 -20.61 15.68
N THR A 29 -3.21 -20.51 16.99
CA THR A 29 -3.09 -19.23 17.72
C THR A 29 -1.64 -18.75 17.74
N GLN A 30 -0.66 -19.65 17.87
CA GLN A 30 0.75 -19.30 17.76
C GLN A 30 1.10 -18.72 16.36
N ARG A 31 0.60 -19.34 15.28
CA ARG A 31 0.82 -18.83 13.91
C ARG A 31 0.15 -17.47 13.68
N LEU A 32 -1.07 -17.28 14.18
CA LEU A 32 -1.79 -16.01 14.09
C LEU A 32 -1.10 -14.90 14.90
N GLY A 33 -0.58 -15.22 16.10
CA GLY A 33 0.23 -14.30 16.91
C GLY A 33 1.50 -13.88 16.18
N ALA A 34 2.27 -14.83 15.64
CA ALA A 34 3.47 -14.52 14.86
C ALA A 34 3.16 -13.67 13.60
N ALA A 35 2.01 -13.89 12.96
CA ALA A 35 1.56 -13.08 11.84
C ALA A 35 1.21 -11.65 12.26
N GLN A 36 0.58 -11.47 13.42
CA GLN A 36 0.30 -10.16 14.00
C GLN A 36 1.59 -9.42 14.36
N ASP A 37 2.52 -10.07 15.07
CA ASP A 37 3.81 -9.47 15.44
C ASP A 37 4.59 -8.99 14.21
N GLN A 38 4.58 -9.77 13.12
CA GLN A 38 5.19 -9.38 11.85
C GLN A 38 4.51 -8.15 11.24
N HIS A 39 3.17 -8.13 11.28
CA HIS A 39 2.36 -7.02 10.76
C HIS A 39 2.64 -5.73 11.54
N ASP A 40 2.70 -5.84 12.86
CA ASP A 40 2.99 -4.75 13.79
C ASP A 40 4.39 -4.16 13.53
N ALA A 41 5.41 -5.01 13.45
CA ALA A 41 6.80 -4.59 13.22
C ALA A 41 7.01 -3.90 11.87
N LEU A 42 6.37 -4.38 10.79
CA LEU A 42 6.50 -3.79 9.46
C LEU A 42 5.75 -2.46 9.34
N ALA A 43 4.59 -2.33 10.00
CA ALA A 43 3.85 -1.08 10.04
C ALA A 43 4.58 -0.02 10.88
N GLU A 44 5.16 -0.39 12.03
CA GLU A 44 6.01 0.52 12.81
C GLU A 44 7.21 1.01 11.97
N ALA A 45 7.88 0.11 11.25
CA ALA A 45 8.95 0.50 10.35
C ALA A 45 8.47 1.46 9.23
N ALA A 46 7.29 1.22 8.66
CA ALA A 46 6.70 2.11 7.67
C ALA A 46 6.37 3.50 8.23
N GLN A 47 5.91 3.58 9.48
CA GLN A 47 5.64 4.83 10.20
C GLN A 47 6.91 5.62 10.49
N VAL A 48 7.96 4.96 10.98
CA VAL A 48 9.28 5.57 11.19
C VAL A 48 9.80 6.21 9.90
N HIS A 49 9.55 5.58 8.76
CA HIS A 49 9.95 6.08 7.44
C HIS A 49 8.89 6.96 6.74
N LYS A 50 7.83 7.36 7.46
CA LYS A 50 6.74 8.23 6.97
C LYS A 50 6.02 7.73 5.73
N ALA A 51 6.10 6.42 5.44
CA ALA A 51 5.28 5.81 4.40
C ALA A 51 3.83 5.63 4.87
N GLN A 52 3.61 5.59 6.18
CA GLN A 52 2.32 5.53 6.85
C GLN A 52 2.31 6.52 8.02
N GLU A 53 1.12 6.97 8.41
CA GLU A 53 0.94 7.89 9.53
C GLU A 53 0.65 7.12 10.82
N GLN A 54 1.24 7.58 11.93
CA GLN A 54 0.96 7.02 13.25
C GLN A 54 -0.48 7.37 13.66
N GLY A 55 -1.20 6.41 14.24
CA GLY A 55 -2.59 6.60 14.67
C GLY A 55 -3.64 6.51 13.55
N ALA A 56 -3.23 6.29 12.30
CA ALA A 56 -4.09 6.28 11.12
C ALA A 56 -4.35 4.85 10.61
N ASP A 57 -4.26 4.64 9.29
CA ASP A 57 -4.71 3.45 8.56
C ASP A 57 -4.25 2.12 9.18
N GLN A 58 -2.94 1.93 9.35
CA GLN A 58 -2.41 0.64 9.83
C GLN A 58 -2.69 0.39 11.30
N ASP A 59 -2.73 1.42 12.15
CA ASP A 59 -3.03 1.23 13.58
C ASP A 59 -4.45 0.69 13.78
N LEU A 60 -5.39 1.06 12.91
CA LEU A 60 -6.76 0.52 12.91
C LEU A 60 -6.76 -0.96 12.53
N VAL A 61 -6.01 -1.34 11.48
CA VAL A 61 -5.86 -2.73 11.06
C VAL A 61 -5.21 -3.57 12.15
N GLN A 62 -4.13 -3.10 12.77
CA GLN A 62 -3.45 -3.78 13.86
C GLN A 62 -4.37 -4.03 15.05
N LYS A 63 -5.13 -3.01 15.49
CA LYS A 63 -6.10 -3.15 16.58
C LYS A 63 -7.18 -4.18 16.27
N ALA A 64 -7.71 -4.16 15.04
CA ALA A 64 -8.73 -5.12 14.60
C ALA A 64 -8.17 -6.57 14.56
N LEU A 65 -6.97 -6.77 14.00
CA LEU A 65 -6.31 -8.08 13.96
C LEU A 65 -5.97 -8.58 15.37
N LYS A 66 -5.50 -7.71 16.26
CA LYS A 66 -5.24 -8.06 17.65
C LYS A 66 -6.52 -8.50 18.36
N ALA A 67 -7.60 -7.73 18.24
CA ALA A 67 -8.89 -8.09 18.84
C ALA A 67 -9.40 -9.43 18.33
N GLN A 68 -9.28 -9.68 17.02
CA GLN A 68 -9.62 -10.97 16.41
C GLN A 68 -8.77 -12.12 16.98
N ASN A 69 -7.45 -11.95 17.08
CA ASN A 69 -6.56 -12.97 17.64
C ASN A 69 -6.87 -13.24 19.11
N ASP A 70 -7.10 -12.20 19.92
CA ASP A 70 -7.47 -12.30 21.33
C ASP A 70 -8.82 -13.02 21.50
N ALA A 71 -9.78 -12.80 20.60
CA ALA A 71 -11.08 -13.48 20.61
C ALA A 71 -11.00 -14.94 20.12
N ILE A 72 -10.11 -15.25 19.17
CA ILE A 72 -9.83 -16.63 18.73
C ILE A 72 -9.14 -17.42 19.83
N HIS A 73 -8.06 -16.88 20.42
CA HIS A 73 -7.37 -17.49 21.56
C HIS A 73 -8.28 -17.60 22.78
N GLY A 74 -9.09 -16.56 22.98
CA GLY A 74 -10.00 -16.42 24.09
C GLY A 74 -9.30 -16.27 25.45
N LYS A 75 -10.10 -16.32 26.53
CA LYS A 75 -9.65 -15.98 27.89
C LYS A 75 -9.52 -17.25 28.72
N GLU A 76 -8.40 -17.40 29.42
CA GLU A 76 -8.21 -18.43 30.44
C GLU A 76 -9.14 -18.19 31.63
N THR A 77 -10.42 -18.49 31.47
CA THR A 77 -11.37 -18.56 32.57
C THR A 77 -11.72 -20.01 32.81
N GLN A 78 -11.45 -20.48 34.03
CA GLN A 78 -11.63 -21.87 34.41
C GLN A 78 -13.04 -22.38 34.04
N ASN A 79 -13.04 -23.55 33.40
CA ASN A 79 -14.16 -24.40 32.98
C ASN A 79 -15.24 -24.58 34.06
N LYS A 80 -16.07 -23.56 34.33
CA LYS A 80 -17.23 -23.71 35.21
C LYS A 80 -18.49 -24.21 34.48
N ASP A 81 -18.55 -24.01 33.16
CA ASP A 81 -19.77 -24.28 32.36
C ASP A 81 -19.56 -25.22 31.16
N GLY A 82 -18.44 -25.95 31.07
CA GLY A 82 -18.17 -26.87 29.94
C GLY A 82 -17.90 -26.18 28.60
N ARG A 83 -17.61 -24.87 28.61
CA ARG A 83 -17.16 -24.09 27.45
C ARG A 83 -15.64 -24.15 27.33
N PHE A 84 -15.14 -24.27 26.11
CA PHE A 84 -13.71 -24.16 25.82
C PHE A 84 -13.30 -22.68 25.75
N PRO A 85 -12.06 -22.35 26.13
CA PRO A 85 -11.61 -20.96 26.20
C PRO A 85 -11.54 -20.28 24.84
N GLU A 86 -11.32 -21.00 23.74
CA GLU A 86 -11.18 -20.45 22.38
C GLU A 86 -12.51 -20.10 21.71
N LEU A 87 -12.43 -19.18 20.74
CA LEU A 87 -13.55 -18.66 19.95
C LEU A 87 -14.62 -18.01 20.85
N ASN A 88 -14.22 -16.99 21.61
CA ASN A 88 -15.13 -16.17 22.42
C ASN A 88 -16.10 -15.32 21.56
N GLU A 89 -15.80 -15.19 20.28
CA GLU A 89 -16.65 -14.61 19.24
C GLU A 89 -16.83 -15.62 18.08
N PRO A 90 -17.88 -15.49 17.25
CA PRO A 90 -18.22 -16.45 16.21
C PRO A 90 -17.30 -16.41 14.98
N HIS A 91 -15.99 -16.64 15.18
CA HIS A 91 -15.02 -16.72 14.10
C HIS A 91 -15.08 -18.05 13.36
N LEU A 92 -14.82 -18.01 12.05
CA LEU A 92 -14.45 -19.18 11.26
C LEU A 92 -12.93 -19.19 11.08
N VAL A 93 -12.28 -20.21 11.63
CA VAL A 93 -10.83 -20.42 11.52
C VAL A 93 -10.57 -21.64 10.63
N LEU A 94 -9.79 -21.44 9.57
CA LEU A 94 -9.28 -22.51 8.70
C LEU A 94 -7.81 -22.74 9.01
N ALA A 95 -7.42 -23.97 9.33
CA ALA A 95 -6.04 -24.30 9.69
C ALA A 95 -5.57 -25.60 9.04
N SER A 96 -4.31 -25.61 8.61
CA SER A 96 -3.63 -26.82 8.15
C SER A 96 -2.14 -26.69 8.38
N PRO A 97 -1.46 -27.76 8.81
CA PRO A 97 0.00 -27.75 8.92
C PRO A 97 0.70 -27.80 7.56
N ALA A 98 -0.01 -28.21 6.49
CA ALA A 98 0.58 -28.40 5.16
C ALA A 98 0.22 -27.27 4.18
N GLY A 99 -1.02 -26.79 4.19
CA GLY A 99 -1.48 -25.78 3.23
C GLY A 99 -2.99 -25.58 3.24
N ILE A 100 -3.43 -24.45 2.68
CA ILE A 100 -4.85 -24.17 2.42
C ILE A 100 -4.96 -23.72 0.97
N GLU A 101 -5.58 -24.54 0.13
CA GLU A 101 -5.77 -24.27 -1.29
C GLU A 101 -7.23 -23.91 -1.57
N THR A 102 -7.45 -22.86 -2.37
CA THR A 102 -8.77 -22.52 -2.91
C THR A 102 -8.67 -22.49 -4.44
N SER A 103 -9.56 -23.21 -5.12
CA SER A 103 -9.51 -23.34 -6.58
C SER A 103 -10.91 -23.48 -7.15
N THR A 104 -11.15 -22.81 -8.28
CA THR A 104 -12.40 -22.87 -9.03
C THR A 104 -12.14 -22.47 -10.49
N PRO A 105 -12.84 -23.07 -11.48
CA PRO A 105 -12.84 -22.55 -12.85
C PRO A 105 -13.65 -21.24 -12.98
N GLY A 106 -14.44 -20.89 -11.96
CA GLY A 106 -15.20 -19.64 -11.88
C GLY A 106 -14.43 -18.53 -11.16
N SER A 107 -15.16 -17.66 -10.46
CA SER A 107 -14.60 -16.54 -9.70
C SER A 107 -14.50 -16.84 -8.21
N ILE A 108 -13.47 -16.27 -7.55
CA ILE A 108 -13.40 -16.14 -6.10
C ILE A 108 -13.77 -14.69 -5.75
N HIS A 109 -14.67 -14.49 -4.79
CA HIS A 109 -15.03 -13.18 -4.25
C HIS A 109 -14.74 -13.17 -2.74
N LEU A 110 -13.85 -12.27 -2.32
CA LEU A 110 -13.52 -12.04 -0.92
C LEU A 110 -13.99 -10.63 -0.56
N HIS A 111 -14.87 -10.52 0.43
CA HIS A 111 -15.42 -9.25 0.88
C HIS A 111 -15.24 -9.12 2.39
N THR A 112 -14.82 -7.94 2.83
CA THR A 112 -14.69 -7.56 4.24
C THR A 112 -15.47 -6.26 4.45
N GLY A 113 -16.21 -6.16 5.56
CA GLY A 113 -16.88 -4.91 5.95
C GLY A 113 -15.94 -3.92 6.64
N GLU A 114 -14.82 -4.42 7.16
CA GLU A 114 -13.74 -3.63 7.78
C GLU A 114 -12.45 -3.83 6.98
N HIS A 115 -11.44 -4.47 7.56
CA HIS A 115 -10.10 -4.59 6.98
C HIS A 115 -9.84 -5.99 6.40
N ALA A 116 -9.05 -6.05 5.33
CA ALA A 116 -8.48 -7.29 4.80
C ALA A 116 -6.96 -7.29 5.02
N GLY A 117 -6.47 -8.22 5.84
CA GLY A 117 -5.04 -8.40 6.11
C GLY A 117 -4.48 -9.64 5.41
N PHE A 118 -3.27 -9.51 4.85
CA PHE A 118 -2.54 -10.62 4.23
C PHE A 118 -1.10 -10.63 4.74
N THR A 119 -0.76 -11.62 5.56
CA THR A 119 0.59 -11.77 6.10
C THR A 119 1.27 -13.01 5.53
N SER A 120 2.53 -12.88 5.13
CA SER A 120 3.37 -13.99 4.67
C SER A 120 4.76 -13.85 5.28
N GLN A 121 5.24 -14.87 5.97
CA GLN A 121 6.61 -14.91 6.49
C GLN A 121 7.66 -15.05 5.36
N GLY A 122 7.24 -15.60 4.21
CA GLY A 122 8.02 -15.67 2.99
C GLY A 122 7.70 -14.53 2.01
N HIS A 123 7.37 -14.89 0.76
CA HIS A 123 6.97 -13.93 -0.27
C HIS A 123 5.46 -13.96 -0.49
N THR A 124 4.85 -12.78 -0.64
CA THR A 124 3.51 -12.65 -1.23
C THR A 124 3.66 -12.54 -2.75
N SER A 125 3.14 -13.52 -3.49
CA SER A 125 3.18 -13.54 -4.96
C SER A 125 1.77 -13.33 -5.53
N ILE A 126 1.62 -12.35 -6.41
CA ILE A 126 0.39 -12.06 -7.12
C ILE A 126 0.71 -12.11 -8.62
N SER A 127 0.08 -13.04 -9.34
CA SER A 127 0.25 -13.21 -10.78
C SER A 127 -1.11 -13.13 -11.46
N THR A 128 -1.23 -12.27 -12.47
CA THR A 128 -2.48 -12.07 -13.23
C THR A 128 -2.18 -12.13 -14.71
N ALA A 129 -2.89 -12.99 -15.45
CA ALA A 129 -2.67 -13.15 -16.89
C ALA A 129 -3.09 -11.95 -17.75
N LYS A 130 -3.92 -11.06 -17.18
CA LYS A 130 -4.41 -9.83 -17.83
C LYS A 130 -3.88 -8.60 -17.09
N ARG A 131 -4.74 -7.92 -16.33
CA ARG A 131 -4.39 -6.69 -15.61
C ARG A 131 -4.59 -6.88 -14.11
N TRP A 132 -3.62 -6.44 -13.33
CA TRP A 132 -3.83 -6.17 -11.91
C TRP A 132 -4.49 -4.79 -11.78
N LEU A 133 -5.67 -4.74 -11.18
CA LEU A 133 -6.45 -3.53 -11.00
C LEU A 133 -6.52 -3.21 -9.50
N ALA A 134 -6.10 -2.01 -9.13
CA ALA A 134 -6.17 -1.51 -7.77
C ALA A 134 -6.81 -0.12 -7.78
N SER A 135 -7.80 0.09 -6.91
CA SER A 135 -8.49 1.37 -6.77
C SER A 135 -8.72 1.62 -5.28
N ALA A 136 -8.23 2.75 -4.78
CA ALA A 136 -8.37 3.17 -3.40
C ALA A 136 -8.96 4.58 -3.40
N ALA A 137 -9.95 4.83 -2.52
CA ALA A 137 -10.60 6.13 -2.43
C ALA A 137 -9.70 7.19 -1.79
N GLU A 138 -8.84 6.78 -0.85
CA GLU A 138 -7.98 7.70 -0.08
C GLU A 138 -6.52 7.66 -0.56
N GLY A 139 -5.95 6.47 -0.77
CA GLY A 139 -4.61 6.36 -1.34
C GLY A 139 -3.99 4.97 -1.33
N ILE A 140 -2.79 4.88 -1.92
CA ILE A 140 -1.93 3.69 -1.88
C ILE A 140 -0.64 4.09 -1.17
N ARG A 141 -0.24 3.31 -0.15
CA ARG A 141 1.04 3.45 0.55
C ARG A 141 1.86 2.19 0.37
N ALA A 142 3.06 2.32 -0.20
CA ALA A 142 3.97 1.21 -0.44
C ALA A 142 5.29 1.47 0.30
N PHE A 143 5.69 0.50 1.14
CA PHE A 143 6.91 0.58 1.92
C PHE A 143 7.74 -0.69 1.75
N THR A 144 9.06 -0.52 1.73
CA THR A 144 10.01 -1.62 1.82
C THR A 144 11.18 -1.22 2.68
N HIS A 145 11.55 -2.08 3.62
CA HIS A 145 12.68 -1.82 4.51
C HIS A 145 14.03 -2.08 3.83
N LYS A 146 14.10 -3.05 2.91
CA LYS A 146 15.33 -3.48 2.23
C LYS A 146 15.05 -3.83 0.77
N LYS A 147 16.09 -3.77 -0.08
CA LYS A 147 16.07 -4.15 -1.51
C LYS A 147 15.26 -3.24 -2.45
N GLY A 148 14.55 -2.23 -1.94
CA GLY A 148 13.93 -1.17 -2.74
C GLY A 148 12.69 -1.60 -3.54
N ILE A 149 12.16 -0.68 -4.35
CA ILE A 149 10.99 -0.88 -5.22
C ILE A 149 11.46 -0.87 -6.68
N LYS A 150 10.92 -1.77 -7.51
CA LYS A 150 11.13 -1.78 -8.96
C LYS A 150 9.78 -1.73 -9.67
N LEU A 151 9.59 -0.73 -10.52
CA LEU A 151 8.43 -0.57 -11.40
C LEU A 151 8.95 -0.60 -12.84
N ILE A 152 8.64 -1.65 -13.59
CA ILE A 152 9.21 -1.92 -14.91
C ILE A 152 8.08 -2.35 -15.84
N ALA A 153 7.99 -1.71 -17.01
CA ALA A 153 7.18 -2.14 -18.14
C ALA A 153 8.11 -2.52 -19.29
N SER A 154 7.85 -3.66 -19.94
CA SER A 154 8.76 -4.23 -20.95
C SER A 154 8.50 -3.72 -22.37
N GLU A 155 7.25 -3.34 -22.67
CA GLU A 155 6.81 -2.98 -24.02
C GLU A 155 6.14 -1.61 -24.01
N ASP A 156 5.20 -1.42 -23.09
CA ASP A 156 4.36 -0.24 -22.98
C ASP A 156 4.90 0.79 -21.95
N PRO A 157 4.44 2.05 -21.98
CA PRO A 157 4.93 3.12 -21.09
C PRO A 157 4.55 2.92 -19.61
N ILE A 158 5.30 3.61 -18.74
CA ILE A 158 4.92 3.86 -17.35
C ILE A 158 4.43 5.30 -17.24
N GLU A 159 3.20 5.49 -16.76
CA GLU A 159 2.62 6.81 -16.51
C GLU A 159 2.48 7.07 -15.01
N ILE A 160 3.00 8.20 -14.54
CA ILE A 160 2.87 8.67 -13.15
C ILE A 160 2.38 10.12 -13.20
N GLN A 161 1.20 10.37 -12.65
CA GLN A 161 0.53 11.67 -12.75
C GLN A 161 -0.10 12.06 -11.41
N ALA A 162 0.00 13.34 -11.05
CA ALA A 162 -0.74 13.96 -9.96
C ALA A 162 -1.61 15.09 -10.56
N HIS A 163 -2.93 14.94 -10.52
CA HIS A 163 -3.86 15.83 -11.24
C HIS A 163 -4.19 17.12 -10.50
N ARG A 164 -4.07 17.11 -9.17
CA ARG A 164 -4.43 18.24 -8.29
C ARG A 164 -3.29 18.72 -7.40
N ASP A 165 -2.27 17.90 -7.23
CA ASP A 165 -1.20 18.14 -6.26
C ASP A 165 0.17 17.82 -6.88
N GLU A 166 1.23 17.92 -6.08
CA GLU A 166 2.61 17.75 -6.52
C GLU A 166 3.03 16.29 -6.76
N LEU A 167 4.02 16.13 -7.64
CA LEU A 167 4.79 14.89 -7.78
C LEU A 167 6.16 15.10 -7.13
N ILE A 168 6.44 14.37 -6.05
CA ILE A 168 7.70 14.45 -5.32
C ILE A 168 8.58 13.23 -5.66
N LEU A 169 9.79 13.48 -6.17
CA LEU A 169 10.83 12.48 -6.40
C LEU A 169 12.08 12.87 -5.63
N VAL A 170 12.40 12.14 -4.56
CA VAL A 170 13.54 12.43 -3.68
C VAL A 170 14.42 11.19 -3.52
N ALA A 171 15.73 11.37 -3.65
CA ALA A 171 16.73 10.36 -3.36
C ALA A 171 17.80 10.95 -2.43
N HIS A 172 18.32 10.12 -1.51
CA HIS A 172 19.44 10.52 -0.64
C HIS A 172 20.77 10.55 -1.41
N LYS A 173 20.87 9.77 -2.49
CA LYS A 173 21.98 9.78 -3.43
C LYS A 173 21.48 10.37 -4.76
N ASP A 174 21.92 9.82 -5.87
CA ASP A 174 21.63 10.35 -7.19
C ASP A 174 20.19 10.08 -7.63
N VAL A 175 19.62 11.05 -8.34
CA VAL A 175 18.45 10.87 -9.19
C VAL A 175 18.95 10.75 -10.63
N VAL A 176 18.68 9.62 -11.28
CA VAL A 176 19.15 9.34 -12.65
C VAL A 176 17.97 9.30 -13.60
N ILE A 177 17.87 10.30 -14.48
CA ILE A 177 16.85 10.40 -15.53
C ILE A 177 17.56 10.30 -16.88
N LYS A 178 17.21 9.30 -17.69
CA LYS A 178 17.87 9.00 -18.96
C LYS A 178 16.85 8.65 -20.02
N SER A 179 17.03 9.20 -21.22
CA SER A 179 16.43 8.71 -22.45
C SER A 179 17.57 8.17 -23.32
N VAL A 180 17.43 6.94 -23.83
CA VAL A 180 18.51 6.27 -24.59
C VAL A 180 18.43 6.64 -26.07
N GLU A 181 17.24 6.57 -26.64
CA GLU A 181 17.00 6.82 -28.07
C GLU A 181 16.10 8.03 -28.32
N GLY A 182 15.40 8.51 -27.29
CA GLY A 182 14.43 9.60 -27.39
C GLY A 182 14.91 10.90 -26.76
N GLU A 183 13.95 11.74 -26.40
CA GLU A 183 14.19 13.06 -25.81
C GLU A 183 13.81 13.10 -24.33
N LEU A 184 14.35 14.08 -23.60
CA LEU A 184 13.90 14.44 -22.26
C LEU A 184 13.09 15.74 -22.34
N HIS A 185 11.79 15.67 -22.04
CA HIS A 185 10.93 16.85 -22.00
C HIS A 185 10.72 17.30 -20.56
N ILE A 186 11.22 18.50 -20.22
CA ILE A 186 10.95 19.17 -18.94
C ILE A 186 10.17 20.44 -19.26
N THR A 187 8.89 20.44 -18.93
CA THR A 187 7.98 21.54 -19.27
C THR A 187 7.27 22.01 -18.03
N ALA A 188 7.22 23.34 -17.83
CA ALA A 188 6.45 23.95 -16.76
C ALA A 188 5.77 25.21 -17.29
N LYS A 189 4.49 25.40 -16.95
CA LYS A 189 3.71 26.58 -17.36
C LYS A 189 4.21 27.88 -16.72
N LYS A 190 4.72 27.80 -15.49
CA LYS A 190 5.19 28.96 -14.71
C LYS A 190 6.69 29.15 -14.77
N LYS A 191 7.46 28.13 -14.34
CA LYS A 191 8.91 28.24 -14.17
C LYS A 191 9.58 26.86 -14.14
N VAL A 192 10.74 26.74 -14.77
CA VAL A 192 11.69 25.64 -14.55
C VAL A 192 12.88 26.18 -13.77
N VAL A 193 13.30 25.45 -12.73
CA VAL A 193 14.42 25.82 -11.86
C VAL A 193 15.37 24.63 -11.73
N ILE A 194 16.63 24.82 -12.09
CA ILE A 194 17.69 23.82 -11.97
C ILE A 194 18.78 24.41 -11.08
N ILE A 195 19.07 23.79 -9.95
CA ILE A 195 20.03 24.28 -8.95
C ILE A 195 21.02 23.16 -8.59
N GLY A 196 22.30 23.50 -8.49
CA GLY A 196 23.36 22.60 -8.04
C GLY A 196 24.52 23.36 -7.40
N GLY A 197 24.90 22.99 -6.17
CA GLY A 197 26.04 23.60 -5.48
C GLY A 197 25.98 25.12 -5.32
N GLY A 198 24.77 25.71 -5.34
CA GLY A 198 24.55 27.16 -5.31
C GLY A 198 24.54 27.87 -6.68
N SER A 199 24.89 27.18 -7.78
CA SER A 199 24.68 27.69 -9.14
C SER A 199 23.31 27.30 -9.65
N TYR A 200 22.74 28.08 -10.57
CA TYR A 200 21.39 27.83 -11.07
C TYR A 200 21.13 28.28 -12.51
N SER A 201 20.05 27.73 -13.07
CA SER A 201 19.39 28.19 -14.29
C SER A 201 17.87 28.22 -14.06
N GLU A 202 17.25 29.35 -14.40
CA GLU A 202 15.82 29.57 -14.26
C GLU A 202 15.21 29.99 -15.59
N TRP A 203 14.10 29.35 -15.99
CA TRP A 203 13.38 29.63 -17.22
C TRP A 203 11.93 30.00 -16.91
N SER A 204 11.49 31.17 -17.36
CA SER A 204 10.14 31.70 -17.11
C SER A 204 9.69 32.65 -18.22
N GLU A 205 8.46 33.15 -18.13
CA GLU A 205 7.93 34.15 -19.06
C GLU A 205 8.75 35.46 -19.07
N SER A 206 9.37 35.83 -17.95
CA SER A 206 10.23 37.03 -17.88
C SER A 206 11.61 36.85 -18.52
N GLY A 207 11.98 35.62 -18.92
CA GLY A 207 13.24 35.31 -19.57
C GLY A 207 14.00 34.13 -18.95
N ILE A 208 15.28 34.03 -19.32
CA ILE A 208 16.23 33.03 -18.85
C ILE A 208 17.27 33.71 -17.95
N GLN A 209 17.46 33.19 -16.74
CA GLN A 209 18.46 33.70 -15.79
C GLN A 209 19.42 32.58 -15.39
N HIS A 210 20.71 32.86 -15.54
CA HIS A 210 21.79 32.01 -15.04
C HIS A 210 22.54 32.74 -13.92
N GLY A 211 22.93 32.01 -12.87
CA GLY A 211 23.70 32.59 -11.78
C GLY A 211 24.69 31.60 -11.19
N THR A 212 25.89 32.10 -10.87
CA THR A 212 26.94 31.35 -10.17
C THR A 212 27.85 32.32 -9.42
N ALA A 213 28.40 31.88 -8.28
CA ALA A 213 29.47 32.59 -7.57
C ALA A 213 30.88 32.21 -8.09
N GLY A 214 30.96 31.16 -8.90
CA GLY A 214 32.20 30.69 -9.51
C GLY A 214 32.38 31.20 -10.95
N THR A 215 33.28 30.55 -11.68
CA THR A 215 33.48 30.81 -13.11
C THR A 215 32.34 30.19 -13.92
N TRP A 216 31.75 30.97 -14.82
CA TRP A 216 30.88 30.47 -15.89
C TRP A 216 31.70 30.29 -17.17
N GLN A 217 31.78 29.06 -17.67
CA GLN A 217 32.59 28.70 -18.84
C GLN A 217 31.73 28.00 -19.88
N GLU A 218 31.74 28.52 -21.11
CA GLU A 218 30.99 27.99 -22.24
C GLU A 218 31.96 27.60 -23.37
N HIS A 219 31.77 26.40 -23.94
CA HIS A 219 32.53 25.91 -25.08
C HIS A 219 31.59 25.67 -26.25
N ALA A 220 31.71 26.45 -27.31
CA ALA A 220 30.92 26.26 -28.53
C ALA A 220 31.75 26.52 -29.79
N ALA A 221 31.34 25.90 -30.89
CA ALA A 221 31.89 26.19 -32.22
C ALA A 221 31.40 27.55 -32.76
N LEU A 222 30.23 28.03 -32.31
CA LEU A 222 29.62 29.29 -32.72
C LEU A 222 28.69 29.81 -31.60
N HIS A 223 28.73 31.11 -31.35
CA HIS A 223 27.68 31.83 -30.62
C HIS A 223 27.02 32.82 -31.57
N ALA A 224 25.71 32.72 -31.75
CA ALA A 224 24.95 33.59 -32.64
C ALA A 224 23.80 34.28 -31.89
N GLN A 225 23.66 35.59 -32.08
CA GLN A 225 22.61 36.40 -31.47
C GLN A 225 21.57 36.78 -32.54
N VAL A 226 20.65 35.85 -32.85
CA VAL A 226 19.74 35.93 -34.01
C VAL A 226 18.35 36.52 -33.70
N GLY A 227 18.23 37.25 -32.59
CA GLY A 227 16.96 37.77 -32.09
C GLY A 227 16.14 36.75 -31.28
N PRO A 228 15.02 37.18 -30.66
CA PRO A 228 14.23 36.33 -29.78
C PRO A 228 13.39 35.30 -30.55
N MET A 229 13.22 34.11 -29.97
CA MET A 229 12.32 33.05 -30.43
C MET A 229 11.61 32.43 -29.22
N SER A 230 10.34 32.05 -29.35
CA SER A 230 9.57 31.39 -28.30
C SER A 230 8.96 30.07 -28.79
N ARG A 231 8.71 29.15 -27.85
CA ARG A 231 7.92 27.93 -28.06
C ARG A 231 6.73 27.94 -27.13
N GLN A 232 5.58 27.47 -27.60
CA GLN A 232 4.41 27.34 -26.75
C GLN A 232 4.58 26.15 -25.79
N VAL A 233 4.21 26.36 -24.53
CA VAL A 233 4.06 25.29 -23.55
C VAL A 233 2.73 24.57 -23.84
N PRO A 234 2.73 23.24 -24.09
CA PRO A 234 1.49 22.49 -24.29
C PRO A 234 0.57 22.64 -23.07
N ASP A 235 -0.71 22.93 -23.31
CA ASP A 235 -1.71 22.90 -22.25
C ASP A 235 -2.03 21.44 -21.91
N VAL A 236 -1.72 21.03 -20.68
CA VAL A 236 -2.12 19.73 -20.12
C VAL A 236 -3.45 19.93 -19.39
N ILE A 237 -4.52 19.34 -19.91
CA ILE A 237 -5.85 19.36 -19.27
C ILE A 237 -6.02 18.04 -18.52
N PHE A 238 -6.00 18.09 -17.20
CA PHE A 238 -6.35 16.94 -16.38
C PHE A 238 -7.87 16.73 -16.34
N PRO A 239 -8.36 15.49 -16.48
CA PRO A 239 -9.78 15.20 -16.34
C PRO A 239 -10.27 15.62 -14.94
N ARG A 240 -11.44 16.25 -14.89
CA ARG A 240 -12.09 16.68 -13.64
C ARG A 240 -13.31 15.81 -13.40
N GLY A 241 -13.27 15.02 -12.32
CA GLY A 241 -14.43 14.28 -11.80
C GLY A 241 -14.46 14.38 -10.29
N GLU A 242 -15.66 14.48 -9.72
CA GLU A 242 -15.89 14.23 -8.29
C GLU A 242 -16.14 12.74 -8.09
N PHE A 243 -15.59 12.18 -7.01
CA PHE A 243 -15.88 10.82 -6.62
C PHE A 243 -17.34 10.75 -6.12
N SER A 244 -18.26 10.34 -7.00
CA SER A 244 -19.66 10.08 -6.63
C SER A 244 -19.81 8.64 -6.13
N GLY A 245 -19.11 8.29 -5.05
CA GLY A 245 -19.36 7.04 -4.33
C GLY A 245 -20.61 7.18 -3.47
N LYS A 246 -21.76 6.69 -3.93
CA LYS A 246 -23.04 6.80 -3.20
C LYS A 246 -23.09 6.06 -1.84
N ASN A 247 -22.03 5.44 -1.34
CA ASN A 247 -22.02 4.66 -0.09
C ASN A 247 -20.63 4.65 0.60
N ALA A 248 -19.98 5.80 0.79
CA ALA A 248 -18.96 5.92 1.84
C ALA A 248 -19.70 6.45 3.08
N THR A 249 -20.19 5.55 3.91
CA THR A 249 -20.99 5.86 5.10
C THR A 249 -20.14 6.63 6.12
N GLU A 250 -20.31 7.94 6.14
CA GLU A 250 -20.23 8.72 7.37
C GLU A 250 -21.37 8.32 8.32
N ASP A 251 -21.03 8.35 9.61
CA ASP A 251 -21.90 8.38 10.79
C ASP A 251 -22.55 7.07 11.28
N GLY A 252 -21.86 6.51 12.28
CA GLY A 252 -22.53 5.89 13.42
C GLY A 252 -23.50 6.88 14.05
N GLY A 253 -24.79 6.59 13.96
CA GLY A 253 -25.85 7.38 14.57
C GLY A 253 -27.16 6.61 14.54
N HIS A 254 -27.55 6.10 15.71
CA HIS A 254 -28.90 5.71 16.12
C HIS A 254 -30.01 5.63 15.05
N PHE A 255 -30.53 4.43 14.82
CA PHE A 255 -31.96 4.28 14.56
C PHE A 255 -32.59 3.42 15.65
N LEU A 256 -33.29 4.12 16.55
CA LEU A 256 -34.33 3.60 17.41
C LEU A 256 -35.53 3.13 16.57
N SER A 257 -36.11 2.01 17.01
CA SER A 257 -37.52 1.60 16.91
C SER A 257 -38.28 1.83 15.60
N LEU A 258 -38.68 0.72 14.95
CA LEU A 258 -40.03 0.15 15.05
C LEU A 258 -39.99 -1.33 14.65
#